data_AF-A0A928DD03-F1
#
_entry.id   AF-A0A928DD03-F1
#
_cell.length_a   1.000
_cell.length_b   1.000
_cell.length_c   1.000
_cell.angle_alpha   90.00
_cell.angle_beta   90.00
_cell.angle_gamma   90.00
#
_symmetry.space_group_name_H-M   'P 1'
#
loop_
_entity.id
_entity.type
_entity.pdbx_description
1 polymer ?
#
loop_
_entity_poly.entity_id
_entity_poly.type
_entity_poly.pdbx_seq_one_letter_code
_entity_poly.pdbx_strand_id
1 'polypeptide(L)'
;MLNGNGHKKFTSCGDVEAEMLLEKVLAEMRETLSGTELCVVLGGSYGRGDGGVRQDKENGILYNDLDFFVFARRKSVQSEKLLKEIARKYEDELKVDVDFSRIMTVTDIRNNAKRLMMQELKRGYHLVCGEDLLAEYLPEHPAEKLPFSEASRLLFNRGMGLMMAGEKIKNHSSNTDFILRNIYKAILGCGDAMLISEGRYQWRLQERLNLIENSDLPDSWKTFYREAVDFKRFPHRKQKDDMVLFWNSVREFFRAEILRCAGTVDSKDLLNSLYLRSRKDGEVTWKNLMKYCLKTRSFPLVDRKKYMIPAVSGILPELYSGLEEIPEKLEQKSKLFQHWLIFN
;
A
#
# COMPACT_ATOMS: atom_id res chain seq x y z
N MET A 1 14.86 -8.39 13.98
CA MET A 1 15.85 -9.23 14.68
C MET A 1 17.18 -9.06 13.95
N LEU A 2 18.29 -8.85 14.65
CA LEU A 2 19.62 -8.71 14.03
C LEU A 2 20.13 -10.10 13.62
N ASN A 3 20.83 -10.22 12.49
CA ASN A 3 21.60 -11.43 12.16
C ASN A 3 22.92 -11.45 12.95
N GLY A 4 23.64 -12.58 12.93
CA GLY A 4 24.87 -12.80 13.71
C GLY A 4 26.03 -11.82 13.46
N ASN A 5 25.88 -10.90 12.49
CA ASN A 5 26.83 -9.83 12.16
C ASN A 5 26.32 -8.42 12.51
N GLY A 6 25.23 -8.28 13.28
CA GLY A 6 24.73 -6.97 13.71
C GLY A 6 24.01 -6.16 12.62
N HIS A 7 23.75 -6.76 11.45
CA HIS A 7 22.97 -6.14 10.38
C HIS A 7 21.46 -6.41 10.57
N LYS A 8 20.63 -5.44 10.18
CA LYS A 8 19.19 -5.66 10.02
C LYS A 8 18.98 -6.66 8.88
N LYS A 9 18.21 -7.72 9.15
CA LYS A 9 17.71 -8.65 8.12
C LYS A 9 16.74 -7.93 7.18
N PHE A 10 16.70 -8.33 5.91
CA PHE A 10 15.72 -7.88 4.92
C PHE A 10 14.44 -8.73 4.94
N THR A 11 14.56 -10.00 5.29
CA THR A 11 13.47 -10.98 5.21
C THR A 11 12.94 -11.36 6.59
N SER A 12 11.65 -11.69 6.66
CA SER A 12 11.00 -12.04 7.93
C SER A 12 11.48 -13.37 8.51
N CYS A 13 11.94 -14.29 7.64
CA CYS A 13 12.50 -15.59 8.00
C CYS A 13 14.03 -15.56 8.16
N GLY A 14 14.72 -14.54 7.63
CA GLY A 14 16.17 -14.48 7.60
C GLY A 14 16.80 -15.54 6.70
N ASP A 15 16.20 -15.78 5.54
CA ASP A 15 16.68 -16.75 4.54
C ASP A 15 18.05 -16.34 4.01
N VAL A 16 19.08 -17.17 4.24
CA VAL A 16 20.48 -16.78 4.02
C VAL A 16 20.75 -16.37 2.58
N GLU A 17 20.18 -17.08 1.61
CA GLU A 17 20.43 -16.80 0.20
C GLU A 17 19.73 -15.52 -0.27
N ALA A 18 18.49 -15.31 0.16
CA ALA A 18 17.78 -14.08 -0.12
C ALA A 18 18.48 -12.86 0.50
N GLU A 19 19.01 -12.99 1.72
CA GLU A 19 19.80 -11.93 2.38
C GLU A 19 21.07 -11.62 1.58
N MET A 20 21.86 -12.65 1.22
CA MET A 20 23.09 -12.47 0.43
C MET A 20 22.83 -11.86 -0.95
N LEU A 21 21.75 -12.29 -1.63
CA LEU A 21 21.35 -11.74 -2.92
C LEU A 21 21.02 -10.25 -2.80
N LEU A 22 20.24 -9.86 -1.79
CA LEU A 22 19.89 -8.46 -1.55
C LEU A 22 21.12 -7.63 -1.19
N GLU A 23 22.03 -8.14 -0.35
CA GLU A 23 23.29 -7.46 -0.03
C GLU A 23 24.12 -7.18 -1.28
N LYS A 24 24.29 -8.19 -2.16
CA LYS A 24 24.98 -8.06 -3.43
C LYS A 24 24.35 -6.98 -4.32
N VAL A 25 23.04 -7.07 -4.56
CA VAL A 25 22.31 -6.14 -5.44
C VAL A 25 22.39 -4.71 -4.92
N LEU A 26 22.19 -4.50 -3.62
CA LEU A 26 22.22 -3.16 -3.03
C LEU A 26 23.64 -2.56 -3.07
N ALA A 27 24.69 -3.38 -2.93
CA ALA A 27 26.07 -2.93 -3.10
C ALA A 27 26.35 -2.47 -4.54
N GLU A 28 25.92 -3.23 -5.55
CA GLU A 28 26.06 -2.85 -6.95
C GLU A 28 25.24 -1.59 -7.32
N MET A 29 24.01 -1.48 -6.80
CA MET A 29 23.18 -0.28 -6.96
C MET A 29 23.88 0.95 -6.37
N ARG A 30 24.47 0.82 -5.17
CA ARG A 30 25.22 1.89 -4.52
C ARG A 30 26.40 2.35 -5.38
N GLU A 31 27.15 1.42 -5.98
CA GLU A 31 28.26 1.75 -6.88
C GLU A 31 27.76 2.48 -8.13
N THR A 32 26.69 1.98 -8.75
CA THR A 32 26.10 2.60 -9.95
C THR A 32 25.56 4.01 -9.68
N LEU A 33 25.01 4.24 -8.48
CA LEU A 33 24.48 5.52 -8.04
C LEU A 33 25.54 6.44 -7.44
N SER A 34 26.80 6.00 -7.37
CA SER A 34 27.90 6.80 -6.83
C SER A 34 28.10 8.08 -7.66
N GLY A 35 28.36 9.19 -6.98
CA GLY A 35 28.50 10.51 -7.62
C GLY A 35 27.17 11.20 -7.97
N THR A 36 26.02 10.57 -7.75
CA THR A 36 24.73 11.27 -7.83
C THR A 36 24.43 12.03 -6.53
N GLU A 37 23.62 13.09 -6.62
CA GLU A 37 23.08 13.80 -5.45
C GLU A 37 21.81 13.11 -4.87
N LEU A 38 21.57 11.84 -5.23
CA LEU A 38 20.38 11.11 -4.80
C LEU A 38 20.58 10.50 -3.42
N CYS A 39 19.56 10.64 -2.58
CA CYS A 39 19.31 9.79 -1.44
C CYS A 39 18.37 8.67 -1.89
N VAL A 40 18.87 7.43 -1.93
CA VAL A 40 18.08 6.26 -2.31
C VAL A 40 17.99 5.33 -1.12
N VAL A 41 16.76 4.96 -0.76
CA VAL A 41 16.51 4.01 0.32
C VAL A 41 15.64 2.86 -0.18
N LEU A 42 15.95 1.64 0.26
CA LEU A 42 15.04 0.51 0.14
C LEU A 42 14.02 0.59 1.27
N GLY A 43 12.75 0.77 0.91
CA GLY A 43 11.61 0.78 1.81
C GLY A 43 10.80 -0.52 1.73
N GLY A 44 9.49 -0.40 1.94
CA GLY A 44 8.58 -1.54 1.80
C GLY A 44 8.83 -2.65 2.84
N SER A 45 8.48 -3.89 2.49
CA SER A 45 8.68 -5.03 3.39
C SER A 45 10.16 -5.34 3.61
N TYR A 46 10.99 -5.31 2.57
CA TYR A 46 12.42 -5.62 2.72
C TYR A 46 13.17 -4.54 3.50
N GLY A 47 12.83 -3.27 3.31
CA GLY A 47 13.41 -2.16 4.08
C GLY A 47 13.12 -2.24 5.59
N ARG A 48 12.05 -2.94 5.99
CA ARG A 48 11.67 -3.14 7.39
C ARG A 48 12.15 -4.48 7.98
N GLY A 49 12.68 -5.38 7.16
CA GLY A 49 12.99 -6.74 7.57
C GLY A 49 11.78 -7.68 7.62
N ASP A 50 10.69 -7.31 6.95
CA ASP A 50 9.46 -8.10 6.84
C ASP A 50 9.31 -8.74 5.45
N GLY A 51 10.37 -8.77 4.64
CA GLY A 51 10.35 -9.34 3.29
C GLY A 51 9.86 -10.79 3.28
N GLY A 52 8.93 -11.09 2.37
CA GLY A 52 8.44 -12.45 2.15
C GLY A 52 9.39 -13.21 1.21
N VAL A 53 9.73 -14.43 1.61
CA VAL A 53 10.51 -15.37 0.80
C VAL A 53 9.69 -16.62 0.61
N ARG A 54 9.56 -17.06 -0.63
CA ARG A 54 8.89 -18.31 -0.97
C ARG A 54 9.90 -19.46 -0.90
N GLN A 55 9.50 -20.52 -0.22
CA GLN A 55 10.34 -21.70 0.05
C GLN A 55 10.04 -22.91 -0.86
N ASP A 56 9.43 -22.68 -2.03
CA ASP A 56 9.00 -23.76 -2.91
C ASP A 56 10.09 -24.28 -3.88
N LYS A 57 11.32 -23.78 -3.74
CA LYS A 57 12.53 -24.29 -4.41
C LYS A 57 13.65 -24.50 -3.39
N GLU A 58 14.73 -25.17 -3.81
CA GLU A 58 15.95 -25.38 -3.00
C GLU A 58 16.50 -24.06 -2.43
N ASN A 59 16.23 -22.95 -3.12
CA ASN A 59 16.72 -21.62 -2.84
C ASN A 59 15.56 -20.65 -2.57
N GLY A 60 15.75 -19.73 -1.62
CA GLY A 60 14.76 -18.72 -1.25
C GLY A 60 14.47 -17.75 -2.39
N ILE A 61 13.22 -17.68 -2.86
CA ILE A 61 12.80 -16.76 -3.92
C ILE A 61 12.14 -15.53 -3.29
N LEU A 62 12.65 -14.34 -3.61
CA LEU A 62 12.03 -13.06 -3.28
C LEU A 62 10.57 -13.07 -3.78
N TYR A 63 9.63 -12.76 -2.90
CA TYR A 63 8.20 -12.78 -3.24
C TYR A 63 7.59 -11.38 -3.39
N ASN A 64 8.05 -10.46 -2.56
CA ASN A 64 7.63 -9.07 -2.61
C ASN A 64 8.42 -8.29 -3.66
N ASP A 65 7.81 -7.20 -4.11
CA ASP A 65 8.43 -6.19 -4.97
C ASP A 65 9.52 -5.42 -4.17
N LEU A 66 10.53 -4.86 -4.85
CA LEU A 66 11.53 -3.99 -4.24
C LEU A 66 11.13 -2.52 -4.38
N ASP A 67 10.62 -1.94 -3.30
CA ASP A 67 10.19 -0.54 -3.25
C ASP A 67 11.36 0.39 -2.87
N PHE A 68 11.90 1.13 -3.83
CA PHE A 68 12.92 2.16 -3.61
C PHE A 68 12.30 3.56 -3.54
N PHE A 69 12.63 4.30 -2.48
CA PHE A 69 12.23 5.69 -2.34
C PHE A 69 13.41 6.60 -2.64
N VAL A 70 13.19 7.56 -3.53
CA VAL A 70 14.24 8.44 -4.05
C VAL A 70 13.98 9.87 -3.63
N PHE A 71 14.99 10.47 -3.00
CA PHE A 71 14.97 11.84 -2.54
C PHE A 71 16.15 12.62 -3.09
N ALA A 72 15.96 13.92 -3.29
CA ALA A 72 17.04 14.82 -3.68
C ALA A 72 16.70 16.26 -3.28
N ARG A 73 17.71 17.11 -3.17
CA ARG A 73 17.48 18.56 -2.99
C ARG A 73 16.89 19.19 -4.26
N ARG A 74 17.21 18.64 -5.43
CA ARG A 74 16.70 19.05 -6.75
C ARG A 74 16.37 17.85 -7.61
N LYS A 75 15.33 17.97 -8.45
CA LYS A 75 14.97 16.92 -9.40
C LYS A 75 15.92 16.92 -10.59
N SER A 76 16.25 15.73 -11.10
CA SER A 76 17.15 15.54 -12.23
C SER A 76 16.56 14.52 -13.21
N VAL A 77 16.34 14.95 -14.45
CA VAL A 77 15.84 14.07 -15.54
C VAL A 77 16.86 12.97 -15.87
N GLN A 78 18.15 13.28 -15.79
CA GLN A 78 19.21 12.29 -16.02
C GLN A 78 19.17 11.20 -14.94
N SER A 79 18.96 11.59 -13.68
CA SER A 79 18.78 10.66 -12.57
C SER A 79 17.55 9.78 -12.76
N GLU A 80 16.42 10.34 -13.22
CA GLU A 80 15.22 9.52 -13.51
C GLU A 80 15.46 8.48 -14.61
N LYS A 81 16.25 8.79 -15.64
CA LYS A 81 16.63 7.82 -16.68
C LYS A 81 17.50 6.70 -16.11
N LEU A 82 18.52 7.06 -15.33
CA LEU A 82 19.41 6.10 -14.67
C LEU A 82 18.62 5.12 -13.77
N LEU A 83 17.69 5.63 -12.96
CA LEU A 83 16.86 4.79 -12.08
C LEU A 83 16.00 3.79 -12.87
N LYS A 84 15.49 4.18 -14.05
CA LYS A 84 14.74 3.27 -14.94
C LYS A 84 15.63 2.21 -15.60
N GLU A 85 16.91 2.50 -15.83
CA GLU A 85 17.88 1.53 -16.32
C GLU A 85 18.23 0.51 -15.23
N ILE A 86 18.47 0.99 -14.00
CA ILE A 86 18.70 0.14 -12.82
C ILE A 86 17.49 -0.75 -12.55
N ALA A 87 16.26 -0.19 -12.56
CA ALA A 87 15.02 -0.96 -12.38
C ALA A 87 14.95 -2.14 -13.34
N ARG A 88 15.04 -1.88 -14.65
CA ARG A 88 14.96 -2.92 -15.69
C ARG A 88 16.03 -4.00 -15.52
N LYS A 89 17.28 -3.62 -15.23
CA LYS A 89 18.38 -4.57 -14.98
C LYS A 89 18.00 -5.56 -13.88
N TYR A 90 17.53 -5.05 -12.73
CA TYR A 90 17.28 -5.89 -11.56
C TYR A 90 15.91 -6.58 -11.57
N GLU A 91 14.91 -6.07 -12.29
CA GLU A 91 13.69 -6.82 -12.61
C GLU A 91 14.03 -8.09 -13.39
N ASP A 92 14.91 -7.97 -14.38
CA ASP A 92 15.37 -9.09 -15.19
C ASP A 92 16.22 -10.07 -14.37
N GLU A 93 17.07 -9.59 -13.45
CA GLU A 93 17.91 -10.46 -12.61
C GLU A 93 17.11 -11.17 -11.52
N LEU A 94 16.23 -10.44 -10.82
CA LEU A 94 15.56 -10.92 -9.61
C LEU A 94 14.20 -11.56 -9.85
N LYS A 95 13.60 -11.33 -11.03
CA LYS A 95 12.25 -11.81 -11.39
C LYS A 95 11.16 -11.34 -10.43
N VAL A 96 11.36 -10.17 -9.82
CA VAL A 96 10.39 -9.40 -9.05
C VAL A 96 10.40 -7.96 -9.53
N ASP A 97 9.31 -7.23 -9.35
CA ASP A 97 9.21 -5.82 -9.74
C ASP A 97 10.22 -4.98 -8.91
N VAL A 98 10.90 -4.03 -9.56
CA VAL A 98 11.89 -3.13 -8.92
C VAL A 98 11.46 -1.69 -9.15
N ASP A 99 10.70 -1.17 -8.20
CA ASP A 99 10.04 0.11 -8.34
C ASP A 99 10.82 1.23 -7.67
N PHE A 100 11.25 2.22 -8.46
CA PHE A 100 11.73 3.50 -7.92
C PHE A 100 10.60 4.51 -7.89
N SER A 101 10.36 5.11 -6.72
CA SER A 101 9.47 6.24 -6.59
C SER A 101 9.95 7.40 -7.48
N ARG A 102 9.03 8.28 -7.87
CA ARG A 102 9.41 9.61 -8.36
C ARG A 102 10.38 10.28 -7.40
N ILE A 103 11.29 11.11 -7.92
CA ILE A 103 12.23 11.86 -7.08
C ILE A 103 11.44 12.87 -6.24
N MET A 104 11.51 12.73 -4.93
CA MET A 104 10.89 13.61 -3.94
C MET A 104 11.88 14.64 -3.42
N THR A 105 11.45 15.90 -3.37
CA THR A 105 12.25 16.98 -2.76
C THR A 105 12.10 17.01 -1.25
N VAL A 106 12.95 17.77 -0.54
CA VAL A 106 12.77 18.06 0.89
C VAL A 106 11.39 18.66 1.18
N THR A 107 10.88 19.50 0.28
CA THR A 107 9.52 20.04 0.38
C THR A 107 8.46 18.94 0.24
N ASP A 108 8.68 17.97 -0.66
CA ASP A 108 7.78 16.81 -0.80
C ASP A 108 7.79 15.93 0.46
N ILE A 109 8.97 15.70 1.07
CA ILE A 109 9.09 14.96 2.34
C ILE A 109 8.20 15.62 3.41
N ARG A 110 8.34 16.94 3.60
CA ARG A 110 7.58 17.69 4.60
C ARG A 110 6.08 17.68 4.31
N ASN A 111 5.69 17.88 3.05
CA ASN A 111 4.29 17.92 2.64
C ASN A 111 3.59 16.55 2.76
N ASN A 112 4.34 15.46 2.66
CA ASN A 112 3.82 14.10 2.78
C ASN A 112 4.13 13.45 4.13
N ALA A 113 4.68 14.19 5.09
CA ALA A 113 5.16 13.63 6.35
C ALA A 113 4.08 12.84 7.10
N LYS A 114 2.81 13.28 7.05
CA LYS A 114 1.69 12.59 7.71
C LYS A 114 1.16 11.35 6.99
N ARG A 115 1.67 11.02 5.79
CA ARG A 115 1.23 9.85 5.03
C ARG A 115 1.68 8.58 5.75
N LEU A 116 0.82 7.57 5.76
CA LEU A 116 1.09 6.25 6.31
C LEU A 116 2.38 5.68 5.72
N MET A 117 2.52 5.72 4.39
CA MET A 117 3.72 5.25 3.70
C MET A 117 5.00 5.93 4.18
N MET A 118 5.01 7.26 4.35
CA MET A 118 6.20 8.00 4.81
C MET A 118 6.52 7.63 6.27
N GLN A 119 5.50 7.49 7.10
CA GLN A 119 5.68 7.13 8.51
C GLN A 119 6.12 5.67 8.71
N GLU A 120 5.66 4.74 7.87
CA GLU A 120 6.19 3.38 7.82
C GLU A 120 7.64 3.38 7.33
N LEU A 121 7.94 4.17 6.28
CA LEU A 121 9.30 4.30 5.74
C LEU A 121 10.26 4.82 6.81
N LYS A 122 9.91 5.88 7.55
CA LYS A 122 10.73 6.44 8.65
C LYS A 122 11.16 5.40 9.69
N ARG A 123 10.36 4.35 9.89
CA ARG A 123 10.56 3.33 10.93
C ARG A 123 11.37 2.14 10.45
N GLY A 124 11.48 1.94 9.15
CA GLY A 124 12.35 0.93 8.59
C GLY A 124 12.60 1.14 7.11
N TYR A 125 13.86 1.42 6.82
CA TYR A 125 14.44 1.47 5.49
C TYR A 125 15.91 1.07 5.58
N HIS A 126 16.51 0.77 4.43
CA HIS A 126 17.94 0.61 4.27
C HIS A 126 18.46 1.71 3.34
N LEU A 127 19.43 2.51 3.81
CA LEU A 127 20.08 3.52 2.99
C LEU A 127 20.99 2.84 1.97
N VAL A 128 20.65 2.99 0.69
CA VAL A 128 21.42 2.44 -0.43
C VAL A 128 22.56 3.38 -0.76
N CYS A 129 22.26 4.66 -1.01
CA CYS A 129 23.25 5.69 -1.30
C CYS A 129 22.79 7.09 -0.89
N GLY A 130 23.74 8.02 -0.82
CA GLY A 130 23.52 9.44 -0.56
C GLY A 130 23.43 9.83 0.91
N GLU A 131 23.23 11.12 1.14
CA GLU A 131 22.92 11.69 2.46
C GLU A 131 21.51 11.25 2.90
N ASP A 132 21.34 10.91 4.18
CA ASP A 132 20.04 10.46 4.70
C ASP A 132 19.07 11.63 4.93
N LEU A 133 18.41 12.05 3.84
CA LEU A 133 17.43 13.14 3.88
C LEU A 133 16.17 12.79 4.68
N LEU A 134 15.85 11.51 4.88
CA LEU A 134 14.72 11.10 5.71
C LEU A 134 15.02 11.25 7.19
N ALA A 135 16.22 10.85 7.61
CA ALA A 135 16.70 11.08 8.97
C ALA A 135 16.59 12.58 9.33
N GLU A 136 17.05 13.44 8.41
CA GLU A 136 17.11 14.89 8.61
C GLU A 136 15.74 15.59 8.54
N TYR A 137 14.89 15.27 7.55
CA TYR A 137 13.73 16.11 7.22
C TYR A 137 12.36 15.50 7.45
N LEU A 138 12.25 14.19 7.70
CA LEU A 138 10.97 13.54 7.93
C LEU A 138 10.63 13.50 9.43
N PRO A 139 9.69 14.35 9.91
CA PRO A 139 9.30 14.34 11.31
C PRO A 139 8.55 13.04 11.65
N GLU A 140 8.69 12.62 12.90
CA GLU A 140 7.92 11.51 13.43
C GLU A 140 6.50 11.96 13.81
N HIS A 141 5.53 11.16 13.39
CA HIS A 141 4.15 11.28 13.84
C HIS A 141 3.72 9.98 14.51
N PRO A 142 2.94 10.07 15.60
CA PRO A 142 2.44 8.89 16.28
C PRO A 142 1.28 8.26 15.48
N ALA A 143 1.09 6.95 15.62
CA ALA A 143 0.19 6.17 14.76
C ALA A 143 -1.27 6.58 14.91
N GLU A 144 -1.68 6.91 16.13
CA GLU A 144 -3.03 7.37 16.47
C GLU A 144 -3.40 8.72 15.84
N LYS A 145 -2.42 9.45 15.28
CA LYS A 145 -2.62 10.72 14.56
C LYS A 145 -2.60 10.56 13.04
N LEU A 146 -2.59 9.34 12.51
CA LEU A 146 -2.78 9.12 11.07
C LEU A 146 -4.16 9.66 10.66
N PRO A 147 -4.24 10.46 9.58
CA PRO A 147 -5.51 11.04 9.17
C PRO A 147 -6.43 9.98 8.54
N PHE A 148 -7.75 10.14 8.69
CA PHE A 148 -8.74 9.24 8.11
C PHE A 148 -8.56 9.01 6.60
N SER A 149 -8.09 10.02 5.84
CA SER A 149 -7.82 9.84 4.42
C SER A 149 -6.79 8.75 4.09
N GLU A 150 -5.95 8.32 5.05
CA GLU A 150 -5.06 7.17 4.85
C GLU A 150 -5.80 5.84 4.92
N ALA A 151 -6.78 5.69 5.82
CA ALA A 151 -7.70 4.54 5.79
C ALA A 151 -8.45 4.49 4.45
N SER A 152 -8.97 5.64 3.99
CA SER A 152 -9.68 5.71 2.70
C SER A 152 -8.78 5.37 1.51
N ARG A 153 -7.53 5.85 1.52
CA ARG A 153 -6.52 5.53 0.48
C ARG A 153 -6.20 4.04 0.47
N LEU A 154 -6.03 3.45 1.65
CA LEU A 154 -5.71 2.04 1.79
C LEU A 154 -6.87 1.18 1.26
N LEU A 155 -8.10 1.45 1.69
CA LEU A 155 -9.29 0.76 1.18
C LEU A 155 -9.44 0.95 -0.34
N PHE A 156 -9.20 2.15 -0.86
CA PHE A 156 -9.29 2.37 -2.29
C PHE A 156 -8.27 1.52 -3.08
N ASN A 157 -6.99 1.61 -2.70
CA ASN A 157 -5.92 0.89 -3.40
C ASN A 157 -6.07 -0.63 -3.29
N ARG A 158 -6.49 -1.13 -2.13
CA ARG A 158 -6.65 -2.56 -1.90
C ARG A 158 -7.95 -3.12 -2.49
N GLY A 159 -9.03 -2.35 -2.50
CA GLY A 159 -10.28 -2.73 -3.14
C GLY A 159 -10.13 -2.86 -4.65
N MET A 160 -9.35 -1.97 -5.28
CA MET A 160 -9.01 -2.11 -6.71
C MET A 160 -8.24 -3.40 -6.99
N GLY A 161 -7.25 -3.75 -6.16
CA GLY A 161 -6.55 -5.03 -6.26
C GLY A 161 -7.48 -6.23 -6.09
N LEU A 162 -8.44 -6.15 -5.16
CA LEU A 162 -9.46 -7.19 -4.96
C LEU A 162 -10.34 -7.35 -6.20
N MET A 163 -10.81 -6.25 -6.82
CA MET A 163 -11.58 -6.31 -8.06
C MET A 163 -10.76 -6.97 -9.20
N MET A 164 -9.48 -6.61 -9.34
CA MET A 164 -8.59 -7.22 -10.36
C MET A 164 -8.36 -8.71 -10.11
N ALA A 165 -8.27 -9.13 -8.84
CA ALA A 165 -8.20 -10.54 -8.48
C ALA A 165 -9.50 -11.28 -8.85
N GLY A 166 -10.65 -10.66 -8.60
CA GLY A 166 -11.97 -11.20 -8.94
C GLY A 166 -12.11 -11.42 -10.46
N GLU A 167 -11.76 -10.43 -11.27
CA GLU A 167 -11.75 -10.57 -12.73
C GLU A 167 -10.90 -11.76 -13.19
N LYS A 168 -9.70 -11.92 -12.61
CA LYS A 168 -8.81 -13.04 -12.95
C LYS A 168 -9.37 -14.40 -12.53
N ILE A 169 -10.06 -14.47 -11.39
CA ILE A 169 -10.76 -15.69 -10.96
C ILE A 169 -11.87 -16.04 -11.95
N LYS A 170 -12.71 -15.06 -12.33
CA LYS A 170 -13.81 -15.25 -13.30
C LYS A 170 -13.30 -15.70 -14.67
N ASN A 171 -12.15 -15.18 -15.09
CA ASN A 171 -11.50 -15.54 -16.35
C ASN A 171 -10.61 -16.79 -16.25
N HIS A 172 -10.70 -17.57 -15.16
CA HIS A 172 -9.92 -18.80 -14.94
C HIS A 172 -8.40 -18.63 -15.16
N SER A 173 -7.86 -17.48 -14.75
CA SER A 173 -6.44 -17.17 -14.92
C SER A 173 -5.57 -18.12 -14.10
N SER A 174 -4.50 -18.64 -14.69
CA SER A 174 -3.46 -19.42 -14.00
C SER A 174 -2.51 -18.58 -13.14
N ASN A 175 -2.67 -17.26 -13.09
CA ASN A 175 -1.83 -16.36 -12.30
C ASN A 175 -2.26 -16.35 -10.82
N THR A 176 -2.08 -17.49 -10.16
CA THR A 176 -2.44 -17.73 -8.77
C THR A 176 -1.75 -16.76 -7.81
N ASP A 177 -0.49 -16.42 -8.05
CA ASP A 177 0.26 -15.48 -7.20
C ASP A 177 -0.41 -14.10 -7.19
N PHE A 178 -0.76 -13.57 -8.37
CA PHE A 178 -1.44 -12.28 -8.44
C PHE A 178 -2.76 -12.30 -7.67
N ILE A 179 -3.55 -13.37 -7.83
CA ILE A 179 -4.86 -13.51 -7.20
C ILE A 179 -4.71 -13.54 -5.68
N LEU A 180 -3.90 -14.46 -5.15
CA LEU A 180 -3.70 -14.62 -3.70
C LEU A 180 -3.07 -13.37 -3.09
N ARG A 181 -2.04 -12.81 -3.72
CA ARG A 181 -1.36 -11.59 -3.26
C ARG A 181 -2.32 -10.43 -3.11
N ASN A 182 -3.23 -10.21 -4.07
CA ASN A 182 -4.19 -9.12 -4.00
C ASN A 182 -5.30 -9.38 -2.98
N ILE A 183 -5.80 -10.61 -2.86
CA ILE A 183 -6.81 -10.97 -1.85
C ILE A 183 -6.23 -10.77 -0.43
N TYR A 184 -5.04 -11.30 -0.13
CA TYR A 184 -4.44 -11.14 1.20
C TYR A 184 -4.00 -9.69 1.47
N LYS A 185 -3.52 -8.94 0.46
CA LYS A 185 -3.30 -7.48 0.59
C LYS A 185 -4.61 -6.73 0.89
N ALA A 186 -5.75 -7.20 0.38
CA ALA A 186 -7.07 -6.64 0.67
C ALA A 186 -7.54 -6.91 2.10
N ILE A 187 -7.36 -8.15 2.59
CA ILE A 187 -7.64 -8.51 3.98
C ILE A 187 -6.81 -7.67 4.94
N LEU A 188 -5.49 -7.57 4.73
CA LEU A 188 -4.61 -6.71 5.54
C LEU A 188 -5.06 -5.24 5.49
N GLY A 189 -5.41 -4.76 4.30
CA GLY A 189 -5.92 -3.41 4.10
C GLY A 189 -7.18 -3.10 4.89
N CYS A 190 -8.09 -4.07 5.05
CA CYS A 190 -9.30 -3.90 5.85
C CYS A 190 -8.96 -3.69 7.33
N GLY A 191 -8.19 -4.61 7.91
CA GLY A 191 -7.82 -4.50 9.32
C GLY A 191 -6.95 -3.27 9.61
N ASP A 192 -6.05 -2.90 8.70
CA ASP A 192 -5.24 -1.69 8.84
C ASP A 192 -6.10 -0.41 8.75
N ALA A 193 -7.04 -0.34 7.79
CA ALA A 193 -7.94 0.80 7.63
C ALA A 193 -8.86 0.95 8.85
N MET A 194 -9.35 -0.18 9.38
CA MET A 194 -10.08 -0.24 10.62
C MET A 194 -9.30 0.43 11.75
N LEU A 195 -8.07 -0.03 11.99
CA LEU A 195 -7.26 0.45 13.10
C LEU A 195 -6.90 1.95 12.94
N ILE A 196 -6.66 2.41 11.70
CA ILE A 196 -6.46 3.84 11.42
C ILE A 196 -7.72 4.63 11.74
N SER A 197 -8.90 4.17 11.30
CA SER A 197 -10.17 4.84 11.54
C SER A 197 -10.56 4.91 13.03
N GLU A 198 -10.01 4.02 13.86
CA GLU A 198 -10.21 4.02 15.32
C GLU A 198 -9.10 4.77 16.08
N GLY A 199 -8.05 5.24 15.40
CA GLY A 199 -6.87 5.81 16.06
C GLY A 199 -6.07 4.77 16.86
N ARG A 200 -6.19 3.49 16.51
CA ARG A 200 -5.54 2.35 17.19
C ARG A 200 -4.45 1.69 16.36
N TYR A 201 -4.15 2.22 15.18
CA TYR A 201 -3.10 1.68 14.31
C TYR A 201 -1.78 1.53 15.05
N GLN A 202 -1.06 0.45 14.75
CA GLN A 202 0.28 0.19 15.27
C GLN A 202 1.22 -0.12 14.13
N TRP A 203 2.47 0.31 14.24
CA TRP A 203 3.45 0.15 13.16
C TRP A 203 3.81 -1.31 12.92
N ARG A 204 3.97 -2.09 14.01
CA ARG A 204 4.36 -3.49 13.89
C ARG A 204 3.15 -4.35 13.53
N LEU A 205 3.35 -5.26 12.58
CA LEU A 205 2.29 -6.14 12.11
C LEU A 205 1.71 -7.01 13.23
N GLN A 206 2.54 -7.49 14.15
CA GLN A 206 2.08 -8.32 15.25
C GLN A 206 1.24 -7.56 16.28
N GLU A 207 1.54 -6.29 16.52
CA GLU A 207 0.71 -5.45 17.39
C GLU A 207 -0.67 -5.22 16.76
N ARG A 208 -0.73 -5.06 15.44
CA ARG A 208 -2.00 -4.98 14.69
C ARG A 208 -2.78 -6.29 14.74
N LEU A 209 -2.13 -7.44 14.56
CA LEU A 209 -2.77 -8.75 14.68
C LEU A 209 -3.41 -8.90 16.06
N ASN A 210 -2.68 -8.62 17.14
CA ASN A 210 -3.21 -8.70 18.49
C ASN A 210 -4.44 -7.79 18.69
N LEU A 211 -4.42 -6.57 18.13
CA LEU A 211 -5.58 -5.66 18.22
C LEU A 211 -6.79 -6.18 17.44
N ILE A 212 -6.57 -6.79 16.28
CA ILE A 212 -7.62 -7.39 15.45
C ILE A 212 -8.23 -8.62 16.13
N GLU A 213 -7.40 -9.51 16.69
CA GLU A 213 -7.87 -10.71 17.39
C GLU A 213 -8.74 -10.37 18.61
N ASN A 214 -8.40 -9.29 19.32
CA ASN A 214 -9.14 -8.79 20.48
C ASN A 214 -10.23 -7.76 20.13
N SER A 215 -10.57 -7.60 18.85
CA SER A 215 -11.64 -6.69 18.42
C SER A 215 -13.02 -7.33 18.49
N ASP A 216 -14.05 -6.55 18.19
CA ASP A 216 -15.45 -6.98 18.03
C ASP A 216 -15.77 -7.55 16.63
N LEU A 217 -14.76 -7.68 15.76
CA LEU A 217 -14.95 -8.26 14.43
C LEU A 217 -15.44 -9.73 14.51
N PRO A 218 -16.22 -10.20 13.53
CA PRO A 218 -16.55 -11.61 13.37
C PRO A 218 -15.30 -12.50 13.36
N ASP A 219 -15.38 -13.68 13.98
CA ASP A 219 -14.26 -14.62 14.08
C ASP A 219 -13.73 -15.09 12.72
N SER A 220 -14.60 -15.16 11.71
CA SER A 220 -14.21 -15.46 10.34
C SER A 220 -13.26 -14.39 9.77
N TRP A 221 -13.52 -13.11 10.04
CA TRP A 221 -12.68 -12.00 9.57
C TRP A 221 -11.37 -11.89 10.34
N LYS A 222 -11.39 -12.16 11.65
CA LYS A 222 -10.18 -12.30 12.47
C LYS A 222 -9.30 -13.42 11.92
N THR A 223 -9.90 -14.56 11.57
CA THR A 223 -9.21 -15.69 10.95
C THR A 223 -8.59 -15.30 9.61
N PHE A 224 -9.32 -14.60 8.73
CA PHE A 224 -8.75 -14.07 7.49
C PHE A 224 -7.55 -13.17 7.75
N TYR A 225 -7.63 -12.24 8.72
CA TYR A 225 -6.53 -11.35 9.02
C TYR A 225 -5.28 -12.11 9.50
N ARG A 226 -5.45 -13.10 10.37
CA ARG A 226 -4.36 -14.00 10.79
C ARG A 226 -3.73 -14.72 9.60
N GLU A 227 -4.55 -15.34 8.75
CA GLU A 227 -4.07 -16.01 7.54
C GLU A 227 -3.31 -15.04 6.62
N ALA A 228 -3.75 -13.79 6.50
CA ALA A 228 -3.08 -12.78 5.68
C ALA A 228 -1.74 -12.32 6.27
N VAL A 229 -1.62 -12.25 7.61
CA VAL A 229 -0.35 -12.01 8.30
C VAL A 229 0.63 -13.16 8.05
N ASP A 230 0.16 -14.39 8.15
CA ASP A 230 0.97 -15.58 7.88
C ASP A 230 1.41 -15.65 6.42
N PHE A 231 0.49 -15.41 5.48
CA PHE A 231 0.79 -15.35 4.05
C PHE A 231 1.83 -14.27 3.71
N LYS A 232 1.78 -13.11 4.38
CA LYS A 232 2.77 -12.04 4.17
C LYS A 232 4.19 -12.48 4.56
N ARG A 233 4.31 -13.34 5.58
CA ARG A 233 5.60 -13.86 6.06
C ARG A 233 6.07 -15.05 5.25
N PHE A 234 5.15 -15.97 4.96
CA PHE A 234 5.38 -17.25 4.31
C PHE A 234 4.45 -17.39 3.09
N PRO A 235 4.73 -16.63 2.02
CA PRO A 235 3.88 -16.64 0.85
C PRO A 235 3.88 -18.01 0.17
N HIS A 236 2.73 -18.40 -0.36
CA HIS A 236 2.53 -19.70 -0.99
C HIS A 236 1.57 -19.62 -2.18
N ARG A 237 1.57 -20.66 -3.02
CA ARG A 237 0.64 -20.80 -4.16
C ARG A 237 -0.58 -21.66 -3.86
N LYS A 238 -0.73 -22.16 -2.62
CA LYS A 238 -1.89 -22.95 -2.22
C LYS A 238 -3.16 -22.11 -2.31
N GLN A 239 -4.05 -22.50 -3.22
CA GLN A 239 -5.39 -21.93 -3.36
C GLN A 239 -6.34 -22.51 -2.31
N LYS A 240 -7.43 -21.79 -2.05
CA LYS A 240 -8.59 -22.36 -1.36
C LYS A 240 -9.37 -23.23 -2.37
N ASP A 241 -10.10 -24.23 -1.88
CA ASP A 241 -10.83 -25.18 -2.72
C ASP A 241 -11.84 -24.47 -3.64
N ASP A 242 -12.52 -23.44 -3.11
CA ASP A 242 -13.39 -22.55 -3.87
C ASP A 242 -12.88 -21.11 -3.79
N MET A 243 -12.19 -20.69 -4.84
CA MET A 243 -11.64 -19.33 -4.95
C MET A 243 -12.73 -18.26 -5.17
N VAL A 244 -13.88 -18.61 -5.74
CA VAL A 244 -15.01 -17.68 -5.93
C VAL A 244 -15.66 -17.42 -4.57
N LEU A 245 -15.95 -18.46 -3.80
CA LEU A 245 -16.47 -18.33 -2.44
C LEU A 245 -15.50 -17.58 -1.53
N PHE A 246 -14.19 -17.87 -1.64
CA PHE A 246 -13.18 -17.15 -0.87
C PHE A 246 -13.16 -15.66 -1.22
N TRP A 247 -13.17 -15.31 -2.51
CA TRP A 247 -13.23 -13.92 -2.96
C TRP A 247 -14.49 -13.22 -2.47
N ASN A 248 -15.67 -13.85 -2.59
CA ASN A 248 -16.94 -13.30 -2.12
C ASN A 248 -16.91 -13.04 -0.60
N SER A 249 -16.33 -13.95 0.18
CA SER A 249 -16.19 -13.78 1.63
C SER A 249 -15.32 -12.58 1.99
N VAL A 250 -14.20 -12.40 1.28
CA VAL A 250 -13.29 -11.26 1.48
C VAL A 250 -13.94 -9.95 1.00
N ARG A 251 -14.70 -9.99 -0.09
CA ARG A 251 -15.47 -8.84 -0.58
C ARG A 251 -16.52 -8.38 0.43
N GLU A 252 -17.27 -9.29 1.04
CA GLU A 252 -18.23 -8.92 2.10
C GLU A 252 -17.54 -8.27 3.29
N PHE A 253 -16.40 -8.82 3.72
CA PHE A 253 -15.57 -8.16 4.73
C PHE A 253 -15.15 -6.75 4.29
N PHE A 254 -14.67 -6.60 3.05
CA PHE A 254 -14.22 -5.32 2.51
C PHE A 254 -15.33 -4.27 2.45
N ARG A 255 -16.54 -4.67 2.00
CA ARG A 255 -17.70 -3.79 1.92
C ARG A 255 -18.17 -3.35 3.30
N ALA A 256 -18.26 -4.29 4.24
CA ALA A 256 -18.59 -3.98 5.62
C ALA A 256 -17.57 -3.00 6.23
N GLU A 257 -16.28 -3.20 5.95
CA GLU A 257 -15.22 -2.33 6.44
C GLU A 257 -15.30 -0.90 5.88
N ILE A 258 -15.66 -0.72 4.61
CA ILE A 258 -15.90 0.62 4.03
C ILE A 258 -16.99 1.37 4.82
N LEU A 259 -18.12 0.70 5.09
CA LEU A 259 -19.23 1.28 5.85
C LEU A 259 -18.81 1.58 7.30
N ARG A 260 -18.12 0.64 7.95
CA ARG A 260 -17.62 0.75 9.33
C ARG A 260 -16.65 1.92 9.49
N CYS A 261 -15.64 2.03 8.62
CA CYS A 261 -14.70 3.15 8.57
C CYS A 261 -15.40 4.50 8.37
N ALA A 262 -16.46 4.52 7.54
CA ALA A 262 -17.25 5.73 7.32
C ALA A 262 -18.16 6.08 8.50
N GLY A 263 -18.46 5.12 9.39
CA GLY A 263 -19.37 5.29 10.53
C GLY A 263 -20.85 5.22 10.12
N THR A 264 -21.18 4.40 9.12
CA THR A 264 -22.57 4.15 8.68
C THR A 264 -22.82 2.66 8.50
N VAL A 265 -24.09 2.26 8.46
CA VAL A 265 -24.53 0.91 8.05
C VAL A 265 -25.29 0.92 6.73
N ASP A 266 -25.68 2.09 6.23
CA ASP A 266 -26.38 2.25 4.94
C ASP A 266 -25.42 2.86 3.91
N SER A 267 -25.28 2.19 2.77
CA SER A 267 -24.46 2.65 1.64
C SER A 267 -24.99 3.96 1.04
N LYS A 268 -26.29 4.26 1.18
CA LYS A 268 -26.88 5.53 0.74
C LYS A 268 -26.30 6.73 1.49
N ASP A 269 -25.91 6.54 2.74
CA ASP A 269 -25.32 7.58 3.60
C ASP A 269 -23.80 7.65 3.52
N LEU A 270 -23.16 6.77 2.74
CA LEU A 270 -21.71 6.60 2.71
C LEU A 270 -20.97 7.91 2.41
N LEU A 271 -21.37 8.63 1.34
CA LEU A 271 -20.71 9.88 0.97
C LEU A 271 -20.83 10.96 2.06
N ASN A 272 -22.01 11.08 2.66
CA ASN A 272 -22.25 12.06 3.72
C ASN A 272 -21.45 11.71 4.99
N SER A 273 -21.37 10.42 5.33
CA SER A 273 -20.62 9.92 6.48
C SER A 273 -19.11 10.11 6.29
N LEU A 274 -18.58 9.82 5.10
CA LEU A 274 -17.20 10.13 4.72
C LEU A 274 -16.88 11.64 4.80
N TYR A 275 -17.83 12.49 4.43
CA TYR A 275 -17.71 13.93 4.60
C TYR A 275 -17.64 14.34 6.06
N LEU A 276 -18.54 13.84 6.91
CA LEU A 276 -18.53 14.14 8.34
C LEU A 276 -17.23 13.66 9.00
N ARG A 277 -16.76 12.46 8.64
CA ARG A 277 -15.51 11.89 9.12
C ARG A 277 -14.30 12.74 8.71
N SER A 278 -14.17 13.05 7.42
CA SER A 278 -13.10 13.91 6.92
C SER A 278 -13.13 15.31 7.54
N ARG A 279 -14.32 15.84 7.83
CA ARG A 279 -14.48 17.15 8.49
C ARG A 279 -14.00 17.11 9.92
N LYS A 280 -14.31 16.04 10.67
CA LYS A 280 -13.85 15.84 12.06
C LYS A 280 -12.33 15.83 12.15
N ASP A 281 -11.67 15.27 11.14
CA ASP A 281 -10.21 15.18 11.05
C ASP A 281 -9.57 16.44 10.41
N GLY A 282 -10.37 17.47 10.08
CA GLY A 282 -9.88 18.72 9.50
C GLY A 282 -9.45 18.62 8.03
N GLU A 283 -9.85 17.57 7.31
CA GLU A 283 -9.42 17.29 5.94
C GLU A 283 -10.36 17.88 4.87
N VAL A 284 -11.50 18.43 5.28
CA VAL A 284 -12.44 19.13 4.39
C VAL A 284 -11.91 20.52 4.09
N THR A 285 -11.61 20.79 2.82
CA THR A 285 -11.03 22.08 2.41
C THR A 285 -11.63 22.63 1.13
N TRP A 286 -11.73 23.95 1.05
CA TRP A 286 -12.05 24.65 -0.19
C TRP A 286 -10.99 24.48 -1.28
N LYS A 287 -9.74 24.21 -0.89
CA LYS A 287 -8.66 23.90 -1.83
C LYS A 287 -8.98 22.64 -2.64
N ASN A 288 -9.63 21.64 -2.04
CA ASN A 288 -10.06 20.44 -2.77
C ASN A 288 -11.09 20.77 -3.85
N LEU A 289 -12.09 21.61 -3.52
CA LEU A 289 -13.08 22.07 -4.49
C LEU A 289 -12.43 22.88 -5.60
N MET A 290 -11.53 23.83 -5.27
CA MET A 290 -10.81 24.60 -6.29
C MET A 290 -9.97 23.71 -7.22
N LYS A 291 -9.25 22.73 -6.67
CA LYS A 291 -8.49 21.75 -7.48
C LYS A 291 -9.39 20.99 -8.44
N TYR A 292 -10.58 20.59 -7.98
CA TYR A 292 -11.58 19.97 -8.85
C TYR A 292 -12.00 20.92 -9.97
N CYS A 293 -12.45 22.13 -9.63
CA CYS A 293 -12.93 23.11 -10.61
C CYS A 293 -11.87 23.46 -11.67
N LEU A 294 -10.61 23.59 -11.26
CA LEU A 294 -9.49 23.82 -12.19
C LEU A 294 -9.27 22.63 -13.13
N LYS A 295 -9.40 21.40 -12.61
CA LYS A 295 -9.18 20.18 -13.39
C LYS A 295 -10.33 19.92 -14.38
N THR A 296 -11.57 20.14 -13.97
CA THR A 296 -12.75 19.85 -14.79
C THR A 296 -13.27 21.04 -15.58
N ARG A 297 -12.73 22.23 -15.34
CA ARG A 297 -13.23 23.52 -15.87
C ARG A 297 -14.74 23.70 -15.61
N SER A 298 -15.23 23.16 -14.50
CA SER A 298 -16.65 23.20 -14.14
C SER A 298 -16.81 23.50 -12.65
N PHE A 299 -17.87 24.24 -12.28
CA PHE A 299 -18.20 24.51 -10.88
C PHE A 299 -19.46 23.72 -10.50
N PRO A 300 -19.32 22.51 -9.94
CA PRO A 300 -20.47 21.69 -9.60
C PRO A 300 -21.16 22.25 -8.35
N LEU A 301 -22.38 22.77 -8.50
CA LEU A 301 -23.19 23.28 -7.39
C LEU A 301 -23.97 22.18 -6.65
N VAL A 302 -24.24 21.05 -7.32
CA VAL A 302 -25.26 20.07 -6.88
C VAL A 302 -24.76 19.16 -5.75
N ASP A 303 -23.45 18.96 -5.58
CA ASP A 303 -22.90 18.19 -4.46
C ASP A 303 -21.52 18.69 -4.01
N ARG A 304 -21.51 19.88 -3.41
CA ARG A 304 -20.29 20.51 -2.91
C ARG A 304 -19.49 19.60 -1.96
N LYS A 305 -20.17 18.78 -1.16
CA LYS A 305 -19.54 17.91 -0.15
C LYS A 305 -18.56 16.94 -0.80
N LYS A 306 -18.95 16.31 -1.91
CA LYS A 306 -18.11 15.39 -2.69
C LYS A 306 -16.75 15.98 -3.07
N TYR A 307 -16.71 17.28 -3.34
CA TYR A 307 -15.51 17.96 -3.84
C TYR A 307 -14.68 18.61 -2.74
N MET A 308 -15.21 18.74 -1.52
CA MET A 308 -14.48 19.33 -0.40
C MET A 308 -13.68 18.31 0.41
N ILE A 309 -14.05 17.03 0.37
CA ILE A 309 -13.30 15.95 1.03
C ILE A 309 -12.03 15.58 0.25
N PRO A 310 -11.08 14.84 0.86
CA PRO A 310 -10.00 14.21 0.12
C PRO A 310 -10.54 13.38 -1.04
N ALA A 311 -9.96 13.57 -2.23
CA ALA A 311 -10.45 12.95 -3.45
C ALA A 311 -10.59 11.41 -3.33
N VAL A 312 -9.68 10.75 -2.60
CA VAL A 312 -9.77 9.30 -2.37
C VAL A 312 -10.97 8.88 -1.55
N SER A 313 -11.34 9.63 -0.52
CA SER A 313 -12.54 9.35 0.27
C SER A 313 -13.79 9.49 -0.60
N GLY A 314 -13.84 10.51 -1.48
CA GLY A 314 -14.98 10.71 -2.37
C GLY A 314 -15.18 9.65 -3.46
N ILE A 315 -14.22 8.74 -3.64
CA ILE A 315 -14.29 7.64 -4.61
C ILE A 315 -14.74 6.32 -3.96
N LEU A 316 -14.66 6.21 -2.62
CA LEU A 316 -15.08 4.99 -1.92
C LEU A 316 -16.52 4.54 -2.21
N PRO A 317 -17.53 5.42 -2.40
CA PRO A 317 -18.85 4.98 -2.83
C PRO A 317 -18.85 4.28 -4.19
N GLU A 318 -18.04 4.78 -5.14
CA GLU A 318 -17.91 4.19 -6.47
C GLU A 318 -17.23 2.81 -6.39
N LEU A 319 -16.20 2.67 -5.53
CA LEU A 319 -15.58 1.38 -5.24
C LEU A 319 -16.54 0.40 -4.54
N TYR A 320 -17.32 0.88 -3.55
CA TYR A 320 -18.27 0.06 -2.81
C TYR A 320 -19.30 -0.59 -3.74
N SER A 321 -19.87 0.19 -4.66
CA SER A 321 -20.78 -0.32 -5.69
C SER A 321 -20.06 -1.24 -6.68
N GLY A 322 -18.83 -0.93 -7.07
CA GLY A 322 -18.03 -1.80 -7.95
C GLY A 322 -17.70 -3.17 -7.34
N LEU A 323 -17.78 -3.31 -6.02
CA LEU A 323 -17.59 -4.56 -5.28
C LEU A 323 -18.90 -5.35 -5.08
N GLU A 324 -20.02 -4.99 -5.71
CA GLU A 324 -21.28 -5.75 -5.56
C GLU A 324 -21.21 -7.17 -6.14
N GLU A 325 -20.45 -7.35 -7.21
CA GLU A 325 -20.28 -8.62 -7.90
C GLU A 325 -18.86 -8.77 -8.44
N ILE A 326 -18.49 -10.00 -8.84
CA ILE A 326 -17.20 -10.22 -9.48
C ILE A 326 -17.21 -9.50 -10.83
N PRO A 327 -16.30 -8.54 -11.07
CA PRO A 327 -16.28 -7.79 -12.32
C PRO A 327 -16.02 -8.73 -13.50
N GLU A 328 -16.83 -8.61 -14.55
CA GLU A 328 -16.57 -9.28 -15.85
C GLU A 328 -15.26 -8.79 -16.48
N LYS A 329 -15.06 -7.47 -16.41
CA LYS A 329 -13.88 -6.79 -16.90
C LYS A 329 -13.78 -5.45 -16.21
N LEU A 330 -12.64 -5.16 -15.57
CA LEU A 330 -12.30 -3.80 -15.19
C LEU A 330 -11.91 -3.04 -16.44
N GLU A 331 -12.83 -2.25 -16.96
CA GLU A 331 -12.51 -1.37 -18.08
C GLU A 331 -11.43 -0.38 -17.66
N GLN A 332 -10.29 -0.40 -18.35
CA GLN A 332 -9.20 0.55 -18.12
C GLN A 332 -9.66 2.00 -18.28
N LYS A 333 -10.69 2.25 -19.09
CA LYS A 333 -11.29 3.58 -19.29
C LYS A 333 -12.32 3.95 -18.21
N SER A 334 -12.69 3.02 -17.34
CA SER A 334 -13.62 3.32 -16.24
C SER A 334 -13.05 4.43 -15.36
N LYS A 335 -13.94 5.29 -14.88
CA LYS A 335 -13.58 6.38 -13.98
C LYS A 335 -12.83 5.88 -12.74
N LEU A 336 -13.24 4.73 -12.20
CA LEU A 336 -12.63 4.11 -11.04
C LEU A 336 -11.17 3.70 -11.31
N PHE A 337 -10.91 3.06 -12.45
CA PHE A 337 -9.55 2.67 -12.86
C PHE A 337 -8.67 3.89 -13.14
N GLN A 338 -9.21 4.90 -13.83
CA GLN A 338 -8.48 6.14 -14.09
C GLN A 338 -8.13 6.89 -12.81
N HIS A 339 -9.02 6.88 -11.81
CA HIS A 339 -8.68 7.40 -10.50
C HIS A 339 -7.60 6.58 -9.80
N TRP A 340 -7.65 5.25 -9.89
CA TRP A 340 -6.65 4.38 -9.32
C TRP A 340 -5.24 4.67 -9.87
N LEU A 341 -5.09 4.86 -11.17
CA LEU A 341 -3.85 5.28 -11.84
C LEU A 341 -3.34 6.67 -11.45
N ILE A 342 -4.17 7.53 -10.86
CA ILE A 342 -3.75 8.86 -10.40
C ILE A 342 -3.21 8.80 -8.97
N PHE A 343 -3.67 7.83 -8.18
CA PHE A 343 -3.31 7.69 -6.76
C PHE A 343 -2.26 6.62 -6.48
N ASN A 344 -1.88 5.84 -7.50
CA ASN A 344 -0.79 4.87 -7.53
C ASN A 344 0.04 5.17 -8.77
#